data_AF-A0AAE0K3R1-F1
#
_entry.id   AF-A0AAE0K3R1-F1
#
_cell.length_a   1.000
_cell.length_b   1.000
_cell.length_c   1.000
_cell.angle_alpha   90.00
_cell.angle_beta   90.00
_cell.angle_gamma   90.00
#
_symmetry.space_group_name_H-M   'P 1'
#
loop_
_entity.id
_entity.type
_entity.pdbx_description
1 polymer ?
#
loop_
_entity_poly.entity_id
_entity_poly.type
_entity_poly.pdbx_seq_one_letter_code
_entity_poly.pdbx_strand_id
1 'polypeptide(L)'
;MSPKASSPPITSPAIIRSKALLARVPEAPHRRHDRPHEIILPSRQPSMQRNHDEAALASITGVNGLGINCQGSSRCISAGPAASLAGVLQGLNDNTQFPPGVQLACVTGSLCAFTQNLPAGVWLTGAEIKNLAQQIVNHGCKKCGSAPSAQNEVSRGELTFNFVNGVWANGDTLCPGI
;
A
#
# COMPACT_ATOMS: atom_id res chain seq x y z
N MET A 1 30.78 40.28 35.95
CA MET A 1 31.61 39.24 36.59
C MET A 1 30.87 37.92 36.52
N SER A 2 31.38 36.95 35.74
CA SER A 2 31.00 35.52 35.83
C SER A 2 31.71 34.88 37.04
N PRO A 3 31.32 33.69 37.55
CA PRO A 3 31.47 32.37 36.89
C PRO A 3 30.17 31.51 36.97
N LYS A 4 29.81 30.61 36.05
CA LYS A 4 30.40 29.39 35.44
C LYS A 4 30.21 28.09 36.27
N ALA A 5 29.68 27.09 35.55
CA ALA A 5 29.59 25.63 35.81
C ALA A 5 28.50 25.19 36.82
N SER A 6 27.76 24.10 36.61
CA SER A 6 28.25 22.77 36.23
C SER A 6 27.12 21.87 35.70
N SER A 7 27.32 21.20 34.55
CA SER A 7 26.45 20.11 34.08
C SER A 7 26.99 18.77 34.61
N PRO A 8 26.16 17.86 35.12
CA PRO A 8 26.60 16.50 35.42
C PRO A 8 26.73 15.67 34.12
N PRO A 9 27.75 14.79 34.01
CA PRO A 9 27.80 13.74 32.99
C PRO A 9 26.97 12.52 33.46
N ILE A 10 27.04 11.41 32.71
CA ILE A 10 26.62 10.03 33.07
C ILE A 10 25.23 9.69 32.48
N THR A 11 24.99 8.63 31.68
CA THR A 11 25.77 7.51 31.13
C THR A 11 25.01 6.96 29.91
N SER A 12 25.72 6.47 28.89
CA SER A 12 25.15 5.53 27.91
C SER A 12 24.96 4.15 28.53
N PRO A 13 23.79 3.50 28.38
CA PRO A 13 23.68 2.06 28.58
C PRO A 13 23.86 1.31 27.25
N ALA A 14 24.92 0.49 27.24
CA ALA A 14 24.98 -0.89 26.78
C ALA A 14 24.41 -1.25 25.39
N ILE A 15 25.36 -1.51 24.48
CA ILE A 15 25.21 -2.36 23.29
C ILE A 15 24.79 -3.77 23.74
N ILE A 16 23.53 -4.14 23.52
CA ILE A 16 23.09 -5.55 23.61
C ILE A 16 23.31 -6.20 22.24
N ARG A 17 24.35 -7.04 22.17
CA ARG A 17 24.57 -8.02 21.09
C ARG A 17 23.51 -9.11 21.18
N SER A 18 22.43 -8.99 20.42
CA SER A 18 21.50 -10.10 20.20
C SER A 18 22.08 -11.09 19.21
N LYS A 19 22.40 -12.29 19.71
CA LYS A 19 22.78 -13.47 18.93
C LYS A 19 21.64 -13.82 17.96
N ALA A 20 21.92 -13.80 16.67
CA ALA A 20 21.05 -14.37 15.64
C ALA A 20 20.96 -15.89 15.84
N LEU A 21 19.79 -16.36 16.24
CA LEU A 21 19.44 -17.78 16.25
C LEU A 21 18.96 -18.13 14.84
N LEU A 22 19.81 -18.82 14.06
CA LEU A 22 19.43 -19.40 12.77
C LEU A 22 18.35 -20.48 13.00
N ALA A 23 17.09 -20.17 12.70
CA ALA A 23 16.05 -21.16 12.55
C ALA A 23 16.11 -21.74 11.12
N ARG A 24 16.25 -23.06 11.05
CA ARG A 24 16.32 -23.86 9.82
C ARG A 24 14.95 -23.84 9.11
N VAL A 25 14.96 -23.56 7.81
CA VAL A 25 13.82 -23.68 6.91
C VAL A 25 13.55 -25.16 6.60
N PRO A 26 12.34 -25.71 6.79
CA PRO A 26 12.00 -27.03 6.28
C PRO A 26 11.68 -26.98 4.77
N GLU A 27 12.29 -27.90 4.03
CA GLU A 27 12.15 -28.11 2.58
C GLU A 27 10.69 -28.43 2.17
N ALA A 28 10.24 -27.81 1.08
CA ALA A 28 8.95 -28.12 0.45
C ALA A 28 9.07 -29.34 -0.48
N PRO A 29 8.11 -30.28 -0.47
CA PRO A 29 8.13 -31.43 -1.37
C PRO A 29 7.68 -31.05 -2.79
N HIS A 30 8.55 -31.37 -3.75
CA HIS A 30 8.27 -31.44 -5.18
C HIS A 30 7.03 -32.30 -5.48
N ARG A 31 6.02 -31.74 -6.16
CA ARG A 31 5.10 -32.52 -7.00
C ARG A 31 5.32 -32.17 -8.46
N ARG A 32 5.93 -33.12 -9.19
CA ARG A 32 5.80 -33.26 -10.63
C ARG A 32 4.40 -33.79 -10.93
N HIS A 33 3.72 -33.18 -11.88
CA HIS A 33 2.69 -33.87 -12.68
C HIS A 33 2.99 -33.56 -14.15
N ASP A 34 3.68 -34.51 -14.76
CA ASP A 34 3.59 -34.78 -16.19
C ASP A 34 2.15 -35.12 -16.55
N ARG A 35 1.64 -34.56 -17.66
CA ARG A 35 1.04 -35.32 -18.78
C ARG A 35 0.64 -34.39 -19.95
N PRO A 36 0.48 -34.96 -21.17
CA PRO A 36 0.99 -34.36 -22.39
C PRO A 36 -0.12 -33.93 -23.38
N HIS A 37 0.35 -33.22 -24.42
CA HIS A 37 -0.16 -33.17 -25.80
C HIS A 37 -1.67 -33.38 -26.04
N GLU A 38 -2.32 -32.32 -26.53
CA GLU A 38 -3.31 -32.48 -27.60
C GLU A 38 -3.05 -31.45 -28.70
N ILE A 39 -2.86 -31.96 -29.91
CA ILE A 39 -2.71 -31.27 -31.19
C ILE A 39 -4.07 -31.42 -31.88
N ILE A 40 -4.67 -30.33 -32.40
CA ILE A 40 -5.53 -30.30 -33.61
C ILE A 40 -5.59 -28.83 -34.12
N LEU A 41 -4.98 -28.59 -35.29
CA LEU A 41 -5.35 -27.56 -36.30
C LEU A 41 -6.42 -28.19 -37.24
N PRO A 42 -7.21 -27.47 -38.09
CA PRO A 42 -6.92 -26.18 -38.72
C PRO A 42 -8.10 -25.18 -38.90
N SER A 43 -7.72 -23.96 -39.31
CA SER A 43 -8.38 -23.02 -40.24
C SER A 43 -9.90 -23.05 -40.46
N ARG A 44 -10.55 -21.94 -40.09
CA ARG A 44 -11.71 -21.41 -40.81
C ARG A 44 -11.60 -19.89 -40.92
N GLN A 45 -11.11 -19.41 -42.06
CA GLN A 45 -11.31 -18.03 -42.51
C GLN A 45 -12.72 -17.91 -43.10
N PRO A 46 -13.51 -16.91 -42.73
CA PRO A 46 -14.53 -16.36 -43.60
C PRO A 46 -13.91 -15.22 -44.41
N SER A 47 -13.78 -15.48 -45.71
CA SER A 47 -13.96 -14.54 -46.83
C SER A 47 -14.14 -13.05 -46.51
N MET A 48 -13.28 -12.23 -47.11
CA MET A 48 -13.56 -10.82 -47.40
C MET A 48 -14.97 -10.68 -48.01
N GLN A 49 -15.77 -9.76 -47.47
CA GLN A 49 -16.74 -9.04 -48.28
C GLN A 49 -16.70 -7.56 -47.88
N ARG A 50 -16.50 -6.75 -48.91
CA ARG A 50 -16.32 -5.30 -48.91
C ARG A 50 -17.57 -4.55 -48.44
N ASN A 51 -17.30 -3.44 -47.77
CA ASN A 51 -18.02 -2.16 -47.72
C ASN A 51 -19.52 -2.23 -47.37
N HIS A 52 -19.93 -1.65 -46.25
CA HIS A 52 -20.77 -0.46 -46.20
C HIS A 52 -20.78 0.08 -44.76
N ASP A 53 -20.80 1.41 -44.67
CA ASP A 53 -20.68 2.24 -43.47
C ASP A 53 -21.66 1.85 -42.36
N GLU A 54 -21.17 1.26 -41.27
CA GLU A 54 -21.82 1.38 -39.97
C GLU A 54 -20.75 1.67 -38.92
N ALA A 55 -20.84 2.87 -38.34
CA ALA A 55 -20.06 3.28 -37.19
C ALA A 55 -20.37 2.35 -36.02
N ALA A 56 -19.59 1.27 -35.88
CA ALA A 56 -19.52 0.50 -34.66
C ALA A 56 -18.92 1.41 -33.58
N LEU A 57 -19.80 2.12 -32.86
CA LEU A 57 -19.54 2.69 -31.56
C LEU A 57 -19.10 1.54 -30.66
N ALA A 58 -17.79 1.30 -30.63
CA ALA A 58 -17.16 0.47 -29.62
C ALA A 58 -17.63 1.03 -28.27
N SER A 59 -18.52 0.29 -27.60
CA SER A 59 -18.90 0.58 -26.23
C SER A 59 -17.66 0.40 -25.39
N ILE A 60 -16.91 1.49 -25.22
CA ILE A 60 -15.94 1.66 -24.15
C ILE A 60 -16.74 1.59 -22.85
N THR A 61 -16.96 0.37 -22.35
CA THR A 61 -17.24 0.17 -20.95
C THR A 61 -15.97 0.59 -20.21
N GLY A 62 -15.88 1.88 -19.90
CA GLY A 62 -14.91 2.37 -18.95
C GLY A 62 -15.10 1.54 -17.68
N VAL A 63 -14.11 0.73 -17.34
CA VAL A 63 -13.91 0.32 -15.96
C VAL A 63 -13.78 1.64 -15.20
N ASN A 64 -14.85 2.04 -14.52
CA ASN A 64 -14.81 3.21 -13.66
C ASN A 64 -13.96 2.81 -12.46
N GLY A 65 -12.66 3.09 -12.51
CA GLY A 65 -11.89 3.15 -11.29
C GLY A 65 -12.53 4.19 -10.42
N LEU A 66 -12.86 3.78 -9.20
CA LEU A 66 -13.06 4.75 -8.16
C LEU A 66 -11.78 5.59 -8.10
N GLY A 67 -11.88 6.87 -8.41
CA GLY A 67 -10.79 7.81 -8.21
C GLY A 67 -10.51 8.01 -6.73
N ILE A 68 -9.84 9.10 -6.41
CA ILE A 68 -9.72 9.53 -5.02
C ILE A 68 -11.11 9.64 -4.37
N ASN A 69 -11.25 9.09 -3.17
CA ASN A 69 -12.55 9.01 -2.48
C ASN A 69 -12.39 8.92 -0.97
N CYS A 70 -13.48 9.13 -0.23
CA CYS A 70 -13.52 9.03 1.24
C CYS A 70 -14.28 7.79 1.73
N GLN A 71 -14.27 6.71 0.95
CA GLN A 71 -14.90 5.46 1.34
C GLN A 71 -14.03 4.72 2.34
N GLY A 72 -14.67 3.89 3.16
CA GLY A 72 -14.03 3.11 4.19
C GLY A 72 -15.05 2.38 5.04
N SER A 73 -14.58 1.70 6.08
CA SER A 73 -15.44 1.05 7.07
C SER A 73 -16.43 2.04 7.69
N SER A 74 -17.64 1.59 8.01
CA SER A 74 -18.58 2.37 8.84
C SER A 74 -17.98 2.79 10.19
N ARG A 75 -16.99 2.03 10.67
CA ARG A 75 -16.26 2.27 11.92
C ARG A 75 -15.22 3.38 11.83
N CYS A 76 -15.01 3.93 10.63
CA CYS A 76 -14.27 5.17 10.47
C CYS A 76 -14.91 6.30 11.28
N ILE A 77 -16.19 6.25 11.63
CA ILE A 77 -16.80 7.25 12.52
C ILE A 77 -16.12 7.35 13.90
N SER A 78 -15.51 6.27 14.40
CA SER A 78 -14.76 6.25 15.67
C SER A 78 -13.24 6.40 15.50
N ALA A 79 -12.74 6.42 14.25
CA ALA A 79 -11.33 6.57 13.94
C ALA A 79 -10.82 7.99 14.21
N GLY A 80 -9.50 8.13 14.35
CA GLY A 80 -8.80 9.42 14.40
C GLY A 80 -8.87 10.22 13.08
N PRO A 81 -8.29 11.43 13.05
CA PRO A 81 -8.28 12.27 11.85
C PRO A 81 -7.33 11.74 10.77
N ALA A 82 -7.74 11.80 9.50
CA ALA A 82 -6.88 11.47 8.35
C ALA A 82 -5.59 12.31 8.34
N ALA A 83 -5.70 13.59 8.68
CA ALA A 83 -4.57 14.51 8.74
C ALA A 83 -3.49 14.07 9.75
N SER A 84 -3.90 13.47 10.88
CA SER A 84 -2.95 12.93 11.86
C SER A 84 -2.15 11.76 11.28
N LEU A 85 -2.82 10.85 10.57
CA LEU A 85 -2.16 9.72 9.91
C LEU A 85 -1.23 10.18 8.77
N ALA A 86 -1.69 11.12 7.94
CA ALA A 86 -0.86 11.71 6.89
C ALA A 86 0.39 12.41 7.46
N GLY A 87 0.28 13.06 8.62
CA GLY A 87 1.40 13.66 9.33
C GLY A 87 2.45 12.63 9.78
N VAL A 88 2.03 11.46 10.26
CA VAL A 88 2.94 10.36 10.64
C VAL A 88 3.68 9.84 9.41
N LEU A 89 3.00 9.68 8.28
CA LEU A 89 3.60 9.18 7.04
C LEU A 89 4.67 10.12 6.47
N GLN A 90 4.73 11.39 6.88
CA GLN A 90 5.83 12.28 6.52
C GLN A 90 7.19 11.81 7.06
N GLY A 91 7.19 10.97 8.10
CA GLY A 91 8.40 10.36 8.67
C GLY A 91 9.00 9.22 7.84
N LEU A 92 8.33 8.74 6.78
CA LEU A 92 8.88 7.69 5.92
C LEU A 92 10.15 8.17 5.19
N ASN A 93 11.10 7.28 4.94
CA ASN A 93 12.22 7.57 4.06
C ASN A 93 11.74 7.56 2.60
N ASP A 94 12.08 8.61 1.85
CA ASP A 94 11.57 8.83 0.48
C ASP A 94 11.92 7.69 -0.49
N ASN A 95 13.08 7.05 -0.31
CA ASN A 95 13.61 6.03 -1.22
C ASN A 95 13.24 4.60 -0.79
N THR A 96 12.62 4.43 0.38
CA THR A 96 12.17 3.11 0.82
C THR A 96 11.00 2.68 -0.04
N GLN A 97 11.04 1.44 -0.51
CA GLN A 97 10.00 0.87 -1.37
C GLN A 97 9.10 -0.05 -0.55
N PHE A 98 7.79 0.10 -0.75
CA PHE A 98 6.76 -0.60 0.00
C PHE A 98 5.96 -1.49 -0.95
N PRO A 99 5.98 -2.82 -0.74
CA PRO A 99 5.27 -3.77 -1.60
C PRO A 99 3.75 -3.69 -1.39
N PRO A 100 2.95 -4.38 -2.22
CA PRO A 100 1.52 -4.53 -2.00
C PRO A 100 1.17 -5.16 -0.64
N GLY A 101 0.08 -4.71 -0.03
CA GLY A 101 -0.51 -5.31 1.17
C GLY A 101 0.17 -4.92 2.48
N VAL A 102 1.06 -3.94 2.48
CA VAL A 102 1.78 -3.51 3.67
C VAL A 102 1.00 -2.42 4.39
N GLN A 103 0.89 -2.57 5.71
CA GLN A 103 0.33 -1.56 6.58
C GLN A 103 1.49 -0.71 7.12
N LEU A 104 1.42 0.60 6.89
CA LEU A 104 2.55 1.54 7.01
C LEU A 104 2.58 2.29 8.34
N ALA A 105 1.44 2.85 8.72
CA ALA A 105 1.27 3.61 9.95
C ALA A 105 -0.13 3.42 10.53
N CYS A 106 -0.29 3.66 11.84
CA CYS A 106 -1.58 3.72 12.51
C CYS A 106 -1.64 4.88 13.49
N VAL A 107 -2.77 5.58 13.54
CA VAL A 107 -3.06 6.58 14.58
C VAL A 107 -4.28 6.17 15.39
N THR A 108 -4.33 6.61 16.64
CA THR A 108 -5.45 6.34 17.57
C THR A 108 -5.79 4.84 17.72
N GLY A 109 -4.80 3.99 17.42
CA GLY A 109 -4.89 2.52 17.47
C GLY A 109 -5.91 1.87 16.54
N SER A 110 -6.48 2.60 15.60
CA SER A 110 -7.60 2.11 14.80
C SER A 110 -7.66 2.65 13.38
N LEU A 111 -7.06 3.80 13.07
CA LEU A 111 -6.96 4.28 11.69
C LEU A 111 -5.58 3.97 11.15
N CYS A 112 -5.50 3.18 10.08
CA CYS A 112 -4.21 2.74 9.53
C CYS A 112 -4.12 2.96 8.02
N ALA A 113 -2.89 3.11 7.55
CA ALA A 113 -2.54 3.30 6.15
C ALA A 113 -2.03 2.00 5.53
N PHE A 114 -2.48 1.66 4.32
CA PHE A 114 -2.14 0.45 3.59
C PHE A 114 -1.77 0.75 2.15
N THR A 115 -0.74 0.07 1.63
CA THR A 115 -0.58 -0.12 0.19
C THR A 115 -1.47 -1.29 -0.25
N GLN A 116 -2.32 -1.11 -1.25
CA GLN A 116 -3.21 -2.18 -1.72
C GLN A 116 -3.47 -2.06 -3.22
N ASN A 117 -3.97 -3.14 -3.82
CA ASN A 117 -4.28 -3.24 -5.25
C ASN A 117 -3.11 -2.93 -6.21
N LEU A 118 -1.87 -2.94 -5.70
CA LEU A 118 -0.67 -2.77 -6.50
C LEU A 118 -0.41 -4.05 -7.34
N PRO A 119 -0.10 -3.92 -8.64
CA PRO A 119 0.27 -5.06 -9.47
C PRO A 119 1.52 -5.79 -8.94
N ALA A 120 1.64 -7.08 -9.28
CA ALA A 120 2.83 -7.86 -8.92
C ALA A 120 4.10 -7.18 -9.45
N GLY A 121 5.11 -7.04 -8.58
CA GLY A 121 6.38 -6.38 -8.91
C GLY A 121 6.35 -4.85 -8.88
N VAL A 122 5.22 -4.22 -8.53
CA VAL A 122 5.09 -2.77 -8.40
C VAL A 122 5.07 -2.38 -6.92
N TRP A 123 5.98 -1.48 -6.53
CA TRP A 123 6.16 -1.02 -5.16
C TRP A 123 6.04 0.50 -5.15
N LEU A 124 5.49 1.08 -4.08
CA LEU A 124 5.45 2.53 -3.91
C LEU A 124 6.65 2.99 -3.11
N THR A 125 7.25 4.11 -3.50
CA THR A 125 8.27 4.78 -2.71
C THR A 125 7.65 5.54 -1.54
N GLY A 126 8.45 5.84 -0.51
CA GLY A 126 8.02 6.70 0.59
C GLY A 126 7.56 8.07 0.11
N ALA A 127 8.21 8.63 -0.90
CA ALA A 127 7.80 9.89 -1.53
C ALA A 127 6.40 9.80 -2.17
N GLU A 128 6.12 8.73 -2.90
CA GLU A 128 4.80 8.49 -3.49
C GLU A 128 3.71 8.32 -2.42
N ILE A 129 4.00 7.57 -1.36
CA ILE A 129 3.07 7.40 -0.23
C ILE A 129 2.74 8.74 0.43
N LYS A 130 3.74 9.59 0.67
CA LYS A 130 3.53 10.93 1.26
C LYS A 130 2.62 11.78 0.38
N ASN A 131 2.84 11.76 -0.94
CA ASN A 131 2.01 12.49 -1.89
C ASN A 131 0.56 11.97 -1.87
N LEU A 132 0.36 10.65 -1.95
CA LEU A 132 -0.97 10.03 -1.92
C LEU A 132 -1.71 10.31 -0.61
N ALA A 133 -1.00 10.25 0.52
CA ALA A 133 -1.55 10.59 1.83
C ALA A 133 -2.06 12.04 1.86
N GLN A 134 -1.27 12.97 1.30
CA GLN A 134 -1.66 14.37 1.23
C GLN A 134 -2.85 14.59 0.28
N GLN A 135 -2.94 13.82 -0.81
CA GLN A 135 -4.09 13.88 -1.70
C GLN A 135 -5.39 13.49 -0.97
N ILE A 136 -5.39 12.43 -0.16
CA ILE A 136 -6.56 12.01 0.66
C ILE A 136 -7.04 13.16 1.55
N VAL A 137 -6.09 13.84 2.23
CA VAL A 137 -6.41 14.98 3.10
C VAL A 137 -6.92 16.17 2.29
N ASN A 138 -6.25 16.51 1.18
CA ASN A 138 -6.62 17.63 0.32
C ASN A 138 -7.98 17.43 -0.37
N HIS A 139 -8.37 16.18 -0.61
CA HIS A 139 -9.70 15.84 -1.12
C HIS A 139 -10.82 16.06 -0.09
N GLY A 140 -10.48 16.27 1.19
CA GLY A 140 -11.43 16.55 2.26
C GLY A 140 -11.84 15.31 3.05
N CYS A 141 -11.15 14.19 2.89
CA CYS A 141 -11.42 13.00 3.69
C CYS A 141 -11.03 13.24 5.14
N LYS A 142 -12.02 13.28 6.03
CA LYS A 142 -11.80 13.60 7.45
C LYS A 142 -11.15 12.46 8.23
N LYS A 143 -11.38 11.21 7.80
CA LYS A 143 -10.98 9.99 8.52
C LYS A 143 -10.42 8.93 7.57
N CYS A 144 -11.31 8.26 6.85
CA CYS A 144 -10.94 7.22 5.88
C CYS A 144 -11.07 7.71 4.45
N GLY A 145 -10.36 7.04 3.56
CA GLY A 145 -10.35 7.33 2.13
C GLY A 145 -9.19 6.65 1.43
N SER A 146 -9.21 6.70 0.11
CA SER A 146 -8.18 6.11 -0.73
C SER A 146 -7.76 7.07 -1.84
N ALA A 147 -6.47 7.01 -2.20
CA ALA A 147 -5.92 7.72 -3.35
C ALA A 147 -5.20 6.73 -4.29
N PRO A 148 -5.53 6.71 -5.58
CA PRO A 148 -4.91 5.83 -6.56
C PRO A 148 -3.46 6.26 -6.86
N SER A 149 -2.54 5.30 -6.95
CA SER A 149 -1.13 5.56 -7.25
C SER A 149 -0.84 5.74 -8.74
N ALA A 150 -1.73 5.27 -9.63
CA ALA A 150 -1.59 5.44 -11.07
C ALA A 150 -2.96 5.58 -11.76
N GLN A 151 -3.01 6.46 -12.77
CA GLN A 151 -4.11 6.61 -13.73
C GLN A 151 -5.52 6.80 -13.12
N ASN A 152 -5.63 7.33 -11.91
CA ASN A 152 -6.91 7.55 -11.21
C ASN A 152 -7.73 6.28 -10.94
N GLU A 153 -7.10 5.10 -10.98
CA GLU A 153 -7.77 3.80 -10.86
C GLU A 153 -7.29 3.07 -9.61
N VAL A 154 -8.10 3.03 -8.54
CA VAL A 154 -7.71 2.33 -7.29
C VAL A 154 -7.45 0.83 -7.48
N SER A 155 -8.01 0.23 -8.53
CA SER A 155 -7.79 -1.18 -8.91
C SER A 155 -6.37 -1.47 -9.41
N ARG A 156 -5.57 -0.41 -9.67
CA ARG A 156 -4.21 -0.49 -10.22
C ARG A 156 -3.14 -0.01 -9.24
N GLY A 157 -3.53 0.15 -7.98
CA GLY A 157 -2.67 0.58 -6.89
C GLY A 157 -3.27 1.76 -6.17
N GLU A 158 -3.32 1.70 -4.84
CA GLU A 158 -3.79 2.79 -4.02
C GLU A 158 -3.11 2.81 -2.65
N LEU A 159 -3.05 4.00 -2.08
CA LEU A 159 -2.90 4.17 -0.63
C LEU A 159 -4.29 4.28 -0.02
N THR A 160 -4.56 3.49 1.02
CA THR A 160 -5.87 3.48 1.69
C THR A 160 -5.71 3.78 3.17
N PHE A 161 -6.55 4.68 3.69
CA PHE A 161 -6.76 4.91 5.11
C PHE A 161 -8.06 4.23 5.52
N ASN A 162 -7.99 3.24 6.41
CA ASN A 162 -9.16 2.52 6.86
C ASN A 162 -9.09 2.12 8.34
N PHE A 163 -10.25 1.82 8.91
CA PHE A 163 -10.38 1.31 10.26
C PHE A 163 -9.90 -0.15 10.37
N VAL A 164 -9.13 -0.45 11.41
CA VAL A 164 -8.79 -1.83 11.83
C VAL A 164 -9.19 -2.13 13.27
N ASN A 165 -9.52 -3.39 13.50
CA ASN A 165 -9.74 -3.94 14.83
C ASN A 165 -8.40 -4.37 15.44
N GLY A 166 -7.78 -3.48 16.21
CA GLY A 166 -6.57 -3.77 16.98
C GLY A 166 -5.43 -2.81 16.69
N VAL A 167 -4.68 -2.51 17.75
CA VAL A 167 -3.38 -1.83 17.64
C VAL A 167 -2.35 -2.82 17.12
N TRP A 168 -1.36 -2.33 16.37
CA TRP A 168 -0.10 -3.06 16.31
C TRP A 168 0.50 -3.19 17.70
N ALA A 169 1.06 -4.36 17.97
CA ALA A 169 1.41 -4.83 19.32
C ALA A 169 2.48 -4.01 20.05
N ASN A 170 3.15 -3.05 19.39
CA ASN A 170 4.37 -2.44 19.92
C ASN A 170 4.22 -0.96 20.34
N GLY A 171 3.06 -0.32 20.13
CA GLY A 171 2.84 1.08 20.51
C GLY A 171 3.53 2.13 19.63
N ASP A 172 4.30 1.70 18.62
CA ASP A 172 4.86 2.57 17.59
C ASP A 172 3.79 3.02 16.59
N THR A 173 3.81 4.29 16.21
CA THR A 173 2.88 4.87 15.23
C THR A 173 3.20 4.43 13.80
N LEU A 174 4.47 4.04 13.56
CA LEU A 174 4.95 3.38 12.36
C LEU A 174 5.07 1.87 12.61
N CYS A 175 4.76 1.05 11.61
CA CYS A 175 4.86 -0.39 11.77
C CYS A 175 6.33 -0.84 11.94
N PRO A 176 6.65 -1.86 12.77
CA PRO A 176 7.97 -2.46 12.76
C PRO A 176 8.23 -3.20 11.44
N GLY A 177 9.40 -3.02 10.84
CA GLY A 177 9.79 -3.69 9.59
C GLY A 177 9.64 -2.84 8.32
N ILE A 178 9.41 -1.54 8.49
CA ILE A 178 9.63 -0.49 7.48
C ILE A 178 10.81 0.39 7.87
#